data_AF-A0A6Y7UMD9-F1
#
_entry.id   AF-A0A6Y7UMD9-F1
#
_cell.length_a   1.000
_cell.length_b   1.000
_cell.length_c   1.000
_cell.angle_alpha   90.00
_cell.angle_beta   90.00
_cell.angle_gamma   90.00
#
_symmetry.space_group_name_H-M   'P 1'
#
loop_
_entity.id
_entity.type
_entity.pdbx_description
1 polymer ?
#
loop_
_entity_poly.entity_id
_entity_poly.type
_entity_poly.pdbx_seq_one_letter_code
_entity_poly.pdbx_strand_id
1 'polypeptide(L)'
;MTTIGMLSIKEQALNKMLTEMNEKHSGAEDAVHNWLCTQEDEAIFEGIMKDDRSIKGAVNYCSANASKQQTAGVAMIDDKTVFSWVKKYFISEKVPKSSVKATVKATATKPEKTKVKAKKKPKKTTAQEGYEQLDLLDFL
;
A
#
# COMPACT_ATOMS: atom_id res chain seq x y z
N MET A 1 -30.05 -28.42 -21.38
CA MET A 1 -28.78 -27.68 -21.58
C MET A 1 -28.92 -26.38 -20.83
N THR A 2 -28.29 -26.26 -19.67
CA THR A 2 -28.39 -25.07 -18.84
C THR A 2 -27.72 -23.93 -19.59
N THR A 3 -28.49 -22.93 -20.01
CA THR A 3 -27.96 -21.64 -20.43
C THR A 3 -27.16 -21.09 -19.27
N ILE A 4 -25.84 -21.26 -19.31
CA ILE A 4 -24.91 -20.50 -18.48
C ILE A 4 -25.17 -19.06 -18.91
N GLY A 5 -25.98 -18.36 -18.12
CA GLY A 5 -26.36 -16.98 -18.40
C GLY A 5 -25.09 -16.18 -18.61
N MET A 6 -25.03 -15.45 -19.71
CA MET A 6 -23.98 -14.48 -19.97
C MET A 6 -23.98 -13.51 -18.78
N LEU A 7 -23.03 -13.69 -17.85
CA LEU A 7 -22.82 -12.77 -16.73
C LEU A 7 -22.58 -11.39 -17.33
N SER A 8 -23.18 -10.36 -16.73
CA SER A 8 -22.92 -8.98 -17.13
C SER A 8 -21.43 -8.68 -17.01
N ILE A 9 -20.93 -7.72 -17.80
CA ILE A 9 -19.51 -7.34 -17.72
C ILE A 9 -19.11 -6.89 -16.32
N LYS A 10 -20.05 -6.28 -15.58
CA LYS A 10 -19.90 -5.91 -14.19
C LYS A 10 -19.64 -7.14 -13.31
N GLU A 11 -20.49 -8.17 -13.39
CA GLU A 11 -20.32 -9.39 -12.60
C GLU A 11 -19.03 -10.14 -12.95
N GLN A 12 -18.65 -10.18 -14.23
CA GLN A 12 -17.38 -10.77 -14.65
C GLN A 12 -16.19 -10.02 -14.06
N ALA A 13 -16.20 -8.69 -14.12
CA ALA A 13 -15.16 -7.84 -13.56
C ALA A 13 -15.08 -7.97 -12.03
N LEU A 14 -16.22 -8.01 -11.33
CA LEU A 14 -16.27 -8.25 -9.89
C LEU A 14 -15.67 -9.61 -9.51
N ASN A 15 -15.98 -10.67 -10.24
CA ASN A 15 -15.41 -12.00 -10.00
C ASN A 15 -13.89 -12.04 -10.26
N LYS A 16 -13.41 -11.35 -11.31
CA LYS A 16 -11.97 -11.20 -11.57
C LYS A 16 -11.30 -10.50 -10.39
N MET A 17 -11.84 -9.38 -9.92
CA MET A 17 -11.31 -8.64 -8.78
C MET A 17 -11.31 -9.47 -7.49
N LEU A 18 -12.38 -10.23 -7.21
CA LEU A 18 -12.41 -11.15 -6.06
C LEU A 18 -11.33 -12.22 -6.14
N THR A 19 -11.03 -12.71 -7.34
CA THR A 19 -9.93 -13.65 -7.56
C THR A 19 -8.59 -13.03 -7.19
N GLU A 20 -8.33 -11.79 -7.64
CA GLU A 20 -7.12 -11.03 -7.27
C GLU A 20 -7.02 -10.78 -5.75
N MET A 21 -8.14 -10.43 -5.10
CA MET A 21 -8.19 -10.14 -3.66
C MET A 21 -8.13 -11.40 -2.77
N ASN A 22 -8.36 -12.59 -3.30
CA ASN A 22 -8.15 -13.83 -2.56
C ASN A 22 -6.66 -14.20 -2.44
N GLU A 23 -5.79 -13.59 -3.25
CA GLU A 23 -4.35 -13.72 -3.11
C GLU A 23 -3.80 -12.76 -2.04
N LYS A 24 -2.49 -12.83 -1.77
CA LYS A 24 -1.85 -11.89 -0.84
C LYS A 24 -1.91 -10.46 -1.40
N HIS A 25 -2.62 -9.60 -0.70
CA HIS A 25 -2.80 -8.19 -1.04
C HIS A 25 -2.42 -7.26 0.13
N SER A 26 -2.47 -5.97 -0.12
CA SER A 26 -2.14 -4.86 0.78
C SER A 26 -3.37 -3.99 1.04
N GLY A 27 -3.34 -3.22 2.13
CA GLY A 27 -4.44 -2.29 2.46
C GLY A 27 -4.73 -1.24 1.38
N ALA A 28 -3.73 -0.90 0.55
CA ALA A 28 -3.95 -0.02 -0.61
C ALA A 28 -4.76 -0.72 -1.72
N GLU A 29 -4.53 -2.02 -1.93
CA GLU A 29 -5.31 -2.83 -2.87
C GLU A 29 -6.76 -3.00 -2.35
N ASP A 30 -6.94 -3.19 -1.03
CA ASP A 30 -8.28 -3.20 -0.40
C ASP A 30 -9.05 -1.91 -0.65
N ALA A 31 -8.41 -0.75 -0.45
CA ALA A 31 -9.04 0.54 -0.66
C ALA A 31 -9.45 0.75 -2.12
N VAL A 32 -8.59 0.34 -3.07
CA VAL A 32 -8.88 0.41 -4.51
C VAL A 32 -10.01 -0.54 -4.88
N HIS A 33 -9.99 -1.79 -4.39
CA HIS A 33 -11.06 -2.76 -4.60
C HIS A 33 -12.41 -2.23 -4.11
N ASN A 34 -12.45 -1.75 -2.87
CA ASN A 34 -13.68 -1.23 -2.28
C ASN A 34 -14.22 -0.04 -3.09
N TRP A 35 -13.34 0.86 -3.53
CA TRP A 35 -13.75 1.97 -4.39
C TRP A 35 -14.30 1.48 -5.75
N LEU A 36 -13.65 0.51 -6.41
CA LEU A 36 -14.11 -0.06 -7.68
C LEU A 36 -15.48 -0.74 -7.56
N CYS A 37 -15.75 -1.42 -6.44
CA CYS A 37 -17.05 -2.06 -6.17
C CYS A 37 -18.21 -1.07 -6.02
N THR A 38 -17.93 0.21 -5.74
CA THR A 38 -18.95 1.27 -5.69
C THR A 38 -19.22 1.94 -7.04
N GLN A 39 -18.47 1.61 -8.09
CA GLN A 39 -18.62 2.23 -9.40
C GLN A 39 -19.74 1.57 -10.22
N GLU A 40 -20.35 2.36 -11.11
CA GLU A 40 -21.38 1.92 -12.06
C GLU A 40 -20.96 2.17 -13.52
N ASP A 41 -19.74 2.67 -13.74
CA ASP A 41 -19.23 3.05 -15.06
C ASP A 41 -18.75 1.80 -15.83
N GLU A 42 -19.46 1.42 -16.88
CA GLU A 42 -19.15 0.25 -17.72
C GLU A 42 -17.73 0.28 -18.28
N ALA A 43 -17.20 1.47 -18.62
CA ALA A 43 -15.85 1.60 -19.16
C ALA A 43 -14.76 1.19 -18.14
N ILE A 44 -15.05 1.32 -16.83
CA ILE A 44 -14.15 0.84 -15.79
C ILE A 44 -14.15 -0.70 -15.78
N PHE A 45 -15.33 -1.32 -15.88
CA PHE A 45 -15.45 -2.78 -15.90
C PHE A 45 -14.84 -3.41 -17.16
N GLU A 46 -15.03 -2.80 -18.33
CA GLU A 46 -14.30 -3.15 -19.55
C GLU A 46 -12.79 -3.06 -19.37
N GLY A 47 -12.32 -1.99 -18.71
CA GLY A 47 -10.93 -1.81 -18.36
C GLY A 47 -10.40 -2.91 -17.43
N ILE A 48 -11.16 -3.28 -16.40
CA ILE A 48 -10.81 -4.37 -15.47
C ILE A 48 -10.69 -5.69 -16.22
N MET A 49 -11.51 -5.95 -17.23
CA MET A 49 -11.49 -7.21 -17.98
C MET A 49 -10.22 -7.40 -18.84
N LYS A 50 -9.43 -6.34 -19.09
CA LYS A 50 -8.19 -6.46 -19.85
C LYS A 50 -7.13 -7.26 -19.08
N ASP A 51 -6.39 -8.13 -19.76
CA ASP A 51 -5.35 -8.98 -19.14
C ASP A 51 -4.15 -8.19 -18.60
N ASP A 52 -3.90 -7.01 -19.17
CA ASP A 52 -2.82 -6.10 -18.77
C ASP A 52 -3.25 -5.13 -17.65
N ARG A 53 -4.38 -5.40 -16.99
CA ARG A 53 -4.94 -4.61 -15.89
C ARG A 53 -5.19 -5.51 -14.67
N SER A 54 -4.87 -4.96 -13.50
CA SER A 54 -5.06 -5.57 -12.20
C SER A 54 -5.11 -4.48 -11.12
N ILE A 55 -5.68 -4.80 -9.96
CA ILE A 55 -5.77 -3.91 -8.79
C ILE A 55 -4.34 -3.53 -8.34
N LYS A 56 -3.45 -4.51 -8.26
CA LYS A 56 -2.02 -4.30 -7.97
C LYS A 56 -1.36 -3.35 -8.95
N GLY A 57 -1.67 -3.51 -10.24
CA GLY A 57 -1.20 -2.61 -11.30
C GLY A 57 -1.69 -1.17 -11.10
N ALA A 58 -2.95 -0.99 -10.70
CA ALA A 58 -3.52 0.31 -10.40
C ALA A 58 -2.83 0.97 -9.19
N VAL A 59 -2.57 0.22 -8.12
CA VAL A 59 -1.83 0.72 -6.94
C VAL A 59 -0.40 1.13 -7.31
N ASN A 60 0.30 0.32 -8.11
CA ASN A 60 1.63 0.65 -8.61
C ASN A 60 1.62 1.93 -9.46
N TYR A 61 0.60 2.11 -10.29
CA TYR A 61 0.41 3.32 -11.08
C TYR A 61 0.19 4.56 -10.18
N CYS A 62 -0.64 4.43 -9.15
CA CYS A 62 -0.87 5.50 -8.18
C CYS A 62 0.41 5.86 -7.42
N SER A 63 1.17 4.87 -6.95
CA SER A 63 2.46 5.06 -6.28
C SER A 63 3.47 5.78 -7.19
N ALA A 64 3.53 5.42 -8.47
CA ALA A 64 4.38 6.10 -9.44
C ALA A 64 3.99 7.57 -9.65
N ASN A 65 2.70 7.90 -9.59
CA ASN A 65 2.23 9.29 -9.70
C ASN A 65 2.44 10.09 -8.42
N ALA A 66 2.24 9.48 -7.25
CA ALA A 66 2.54 10.10 -5.96
C ALA A 66 4.04 10.39 -5.81
N SER A 67 4.89 9.45 -6.23
CA SER A 67 6.36 9.60 -6.20
C SER A 67 6.87 10.79 -7.02
N LYS A 68 6.16 11.18 -8.08
CA LYS A 68 6.49 12.37 -8.89
C LYS A 68 6.17 13.68 -8.20
N GLN A 69 5.27 13.66 -7.21
CA GLN A 69 4.79 14.83 -6.49
C GLN A 69 5.33 14.92 -5.06
N GLN A 70 6.17 13.97 -4.65
CA GLN A 70 6.74 13.97 -3.30
C GLN A 70 7.71 15.13 -3.10
N THR A 71 7.65 15.74 -1.93
CA THR A 71 8.65 16.70 -1.43
C THR A 71 9.33 16.07 -0.23
N ALA A 72 10.67 16.02 -0.25
CA ALA A 72 11.48 15.38 0.79
C ALA A 72 11.05 13.92 1.13
N GLY A 73 10.62 13.15 0.13
CA GLY A 73 10.23 11.74 0.31
C GLY A 73 8.79 11.53 0.78
N VAL A 74 8.00 12.60 0.92
CA VAL A 74 6.61 12.54 1.38
C VAL A 74 5.70 13.20 0.34
N ALA A 75 4.58 12.55 0.03
CA ALA A 75 3.52 13.08 -0.82
C ALA A 75 2.20 13.10 -0.02
N MET A 76 1.58 14.27 0.09
CA MET A 76 0.23 14.43 0.65
C MET A 76 -0.75 14.49 -0.51
N ILE A 77 -1.41 13.38 -0.80
CA ILE A 77 -2.35 13.24 -1.91
C ILE A 77 -3.71 12.88 -1.32
N ASP A 78 -4.76 13.58 -1.75
CA ASP A 78 -6.13 13.27 -1.33
C ASP A 78 -6.69 12.04 -2.06
N ASP A 79 -7.63 11.36 -1.42
CA ASP A 79 -8.25 10.14 -1.95
C ASP A 79 -8.90 10.36 -3.32
N LYS A 80 -9.54 11.51 -3.55
CA LYS A 80 -10.20 11.82 -4.82
C LYS A 80 -9.18 11.88 -5.97
N THR A 81 -8.01 12.44 -5.73
CA THR A 81 -6.90 12.45 -6.69
C THR A 81 -6.39 11.04 -6.96
N VAL A 82 -6.20 10.21 -5.92
CA VAL A 82 -5.78 8.81 -6.07
C VAL A 82 -6.79 8.01 -6.89
N PHE A 83 -8.07 8.10 -6.56
CA PHE A 83 -9.14 7.40 -7.28
C PHE A 83 -9.31 7.90 -8.72
N SER A 84 -9.00 9.17 -8.99
CA SER A 84 -8.95 9.69 -10.37
C SER A 84 -7.84 8.99 -11.19
N TRP A 85 -6.70 8.67 -10.58
CA TRP A 85 -5.65 7.87 -11.23
C TRP A 85 -6.06 6.41 -11.42
N VAL A 86 -6.75 5.82 -10.44
CA VAL A 86 -7.32 4.47 -10.57
C VAL A 86 -8.26 4.41 -11.76
N LYS A 87 -9.22 5.35 -11.85
CA LYS A 87 -10.14 5.45 -13.00
C LYS A 87 -9.37 5.56 -14.32
N LYS A 88 -8.38 6.46 -14.36
CA LYS A 88 -7.54 6.68 -15.55
C LYS A 88 -6.79 5.41 -15.95
N TYR A 89 -6.29 4.63 -15.00
CA TYR A 89 -5.56 3.39 -15.25
C TYR A 89 -6.41 2.38 -16.02
N PHE A 90 -7.65 2.12 -15.57
CA PHE A 90 -8.53 1.14 -16.21
C PHE A 90 -9.08 1.60 -17.57
N ILE A 91 -9.45 2.89 -17.68
CA ILE A 91 -10.05 3.42 -18.92
C ILE A 91 -9.01 3.67 -20.03
N SER A 92 -7.75 3.93 -19.68
CA SER A 92 -6.71 4.19 -20.69
C SER A 92 -6.52 3.00 -21.63
N GLU A 93 -6.41 3.25 -22.93
CA GLU A 93 -6.17 2.22 -23.96
C GLU A 93 -4.88 1.45 -23.72
N LYS A 94 -3.82 2.12 -23.26
CA LYS A 94 -2.49 1.54 -23.03
C LYS A 94 -2.14 1.58 -21.56
N VAL A 95 -1.48 0.53 -21.05
CA VAL A 95 -0.94 0.54 -19.68
C VAL A 95 -0.05 1.77 -19.55
N PRO A 96 -0.33 2.68 -18.61
CA PRO A 96 0.62 3.75 -18.33
C PRO A 96 1.91 3.10 -17.80
N LYS A 97 3.03 3.29 -18.52
CA LYS A 97 4.33 2.74 -18.12
C LYS A 97 4.71 3.31 -16.75
N SER A 98 4.60 2.48 -15.71
CA SER A 98 5.15 2.76 -14.39
C SER A 98 6.67 2.58 -14.44
N SER A 99 7.42 3.66 -14.58
CA SER A 99 8.88 3.63 -14.51
C SER A 99 9.35 3.90 -13.08
N VAL A 100 8.98 3.07 -12.11
CA VAL A 100 9.54 3.17 -10.75
C VAL A 100 10.77 2.27 -10.69
N LYS A 101 11.92 2.79 -11.16
CA LYS A 101 13.22 2.25 -10.74
C LYS A 101 13.51 2.81 -9.35
N ALA A 102 13.22 2.04 -8.32
CA ALA A 102 13.64 2.38 -6.96
C ALA A 102 15.18 2.31 -6.90
N THR A 103 15.86 3.45 -7.07
CA THR A 103 17.28 3.56 -6.74
C THR A 103 17.40 3.71 -5.24
N VAL A 104 17.65 2.60 -4.55
CA VAL A 104 18.09 2.63 -3.15
C VAL A 104 19.51 3.22 -3.13
N LYS A 105 19.63 4.53 -2.90
CA LYS A 105 20.91 5.07 -2.44
C LYS A 105 21.07 4.65 -0.98
N ALA A 106 21.78 3.55 -0.76
CA ALA A 106 22.30 3.23 0.55
C ALA A 106 23.29 4.34 0.94
N THR A 107 22.85 5.33 1.73
CA THR A 107 23.78 6.15 2.50
C THR A 107 24.39 5.23 3.54
N ALA A 108 25.48 4.58 3.17
CA ALA A 108 26.34 3.88 4.11
C ALA A 108 26.97 4.93 5.03
N THR A 109 26.27 5.30 6.09
CA THR A 109 26.88 6.03 7.20
C THR A 109 27.78 5.02 7.91
N LYS A 110 29.04 4.99 7.47
CA LYS A 110 30.14 4.27 8.12
C LYS A 110 30.10 4.59 9.61
N PRO A 111 29.88 3.64 10.53
CA PRO A 111 30.00 3.92 11.94
C PRO A 111 31.48 4.18 12.24
N GLU A 112 31.81 5.45 12.47
CA GLU A 112 33.10 5.84 13.02
C GLU A 112 33.19 5.21 14.41
N LYS A 113 34.14 4.28 14.57
CA LYS A 113 34.39 3.56 15.82
C LYS A 113 34.94 4.53 16.86
N THR A 114 34.06 5.17 17.63
CA THR A 114 34.47 5.88 18.84
C THR A 114 34.89 4.85 19.90
N LYS A 115 36.21 4.65 20.05
CA LYS A 115 36.79 3.85 21.13
C LYS A 115 36.52 4.51 22.48
N VAL A 116 35.45 4.11 23.16
CA VAL A 116 35.27 4.44 24.58
C VAL A 116 35.88 3.31 25.42
N LYS A 117 36.99 3.61 26.09
CA LYS A 117 37.68 2.71 27.02
C LYS A 117 36.76 2.35 28.18
N ALA A 118 36.64 1.05 28.44
CA ALA A 118 35.99 0.49 29.62
C ALA A 118 36.67 0.95 30.92
N LYS A 119 35.88 1.40 31.90
CA LYS A 119 36.24 1.35 33.33
C LYS A 119 35.03 0.86 34.13
N LYS A 120 35.29 -0.18 34.94
CA LYS A 120 34.33 -0.90 35.80
C LYS A 120 33.83 -0.02 36.97
N LYS A 121 32.60 -0.33 37.42
CA LYS A 121 31.83 0.24 38.56
C LYS A 121 32.57 0.18 39.92
N PRO A 122 32.10 0.94 40.93
CA PRO A 122 31.22 0.31 41.94
C PRO A 122 29.98 1.13 42.35
N LYS A 123 29.05 0.42 43.01
CA LYS A 123 27.68 0.75 43.49
C LYS A 123 27.63 1.89 44.54
N LYS A 124 26.59 2.74 44.48
CA LYS A 124 25.76 3.17 45.65
C LYS A 124 24.43 3.81 45.21
N THR A 125 23.41 3.57 46.04
CA THR A 125 21.96 3.79 45.94
C THR A 125 21.51 5.25 46.14
N THR A 126 20.32 5.60 45.61
CA THR A 126 19.19 6.45 46.13
C THR A 126 18.49 7.17 44.95
N ALA A 127 17.33 6.67 44.45
CA ALA A 127 15.92 7.16 44.63
C ALA A 127 15.70 8.63 44.15
N GLN A 128 14.70 9.08 43.36
CA GLN A 128 13.38 8.69 42.82
C GLN A 128 13.23 9.47 41.46
N GLU A 129 12.39 9.21 40.46
CA GLU A 129 10.94 8.95 40.37
C GLU A 129 10.69 7.96 39.23
N GLY A 130 10.10 6.81 39.55
CA GLY A 130 9.69 5.81 38.58
C GLY A 130 8.17 5.79 38.52
N TYR A 131 7.61 5.97 37.33
CA TYR A 131 6.28 5.47 37.01
C TYR A 131 6.34 3.96 37.22
N GLU A 132 5.62 3.48 38.23
CA GLU A 132 5.56 2.06 38.56
C GLU A 132 5.04 1.29 37.35
N GLN A 133 5.85 0.33 36.88
CA GLN A 133 5.37 -0.68 35.96
C GLN A 133 4.49 -1.62 36.80
N LEU A 134 3.19 -1.38 36.78
CA LEU A 134 2.20 -2.27 37.39
C LEU A 134 2.27 -3.63 36.68
N ASP A 135 2.52 -4.69 37.44
CA ASP A 135 2.48 -6.05 36.92
C ASP A 135 1.02 -6.50 36.78
N LEU A 136 0.70 -7.06 35.62
CA LEU A 136 -0.66 -7.42 35.17
C LEU A 136 -1.38 -8.46 36.06
N LEU A 137 -0.70 -9.01 37.08
CA LEU A 137 -1.21 -10.09 37.91
C LEU A 137 -1.85 -9.62 39.22
N ASP A 138 -1.82 -8.30 39.49
CA ASP A 138 -2.47 -7.72 40.68
C ASP A 138 -3.98 -7.42 40.44
N PHE A 139 -4.46 -7.60 39.22
CA PHE A 139 -5.86 -7.35 38.81
C PHE A 139 -6.68 -8.63 38.58
N LEU A 140 -6.16 -9.81 38.95
CA LEU A 140 -6.85 -11.10 38.77
C LEU A 140 -7.39 -11.66 40.10
#